data_AF-A0A1C5PD37-F1
#
_entry.id   AF-A0A1C5PD37-F1
#
_cell.length_a   1.000
_cell.length_b   1.000
_cell.length_c   1.000
_cell.angle_alpha   90.00
_cell.angle_beta   90.00
_cell.angle_gamma   90.00
#
_symmetry.space_group_name_H-M   'P 1'
#
loop_
_entity.id
_entity.type
_entity.pdbx_description
1 polymer ?
#
loop_
_entity_poly.entity_id
_entity_poly.type
_entity_poly.pdbx_seq_one_letter_code
_entity_poly.pdbx_strand_id
1 'polypeptide(L)'
;MGDKGKAVAVMAGLVAVSGVVFAGVILGAITMWSHNRQIQEAGKQPDAVVTAEALDVGDGSIEGNSAVQTENKSEKDGQSADTGSSENGGENKAGNKSGPVSIEPQLLLDQSGVTITAQKYVTDDFWGDGIQILIENHSGRNVTVGCTALIVNDYMISDLFAVTVADGKKDQSTVYFLSGELKAAGIEMIGKIEIYFHIYDSDSWDNIYDSECVTIKTSAYDYMDSTPNDMGQELYNAGGIRIVGKEVDENSFWGTAVLLYIENNSGRNIGVSCKDLSVNDYMMTPLLASTIYSGRKSIDDITIFSSDLEENGITRVEWIDFSLHIYDSNTYGTIVDTSPIRINTQ
;
A
#
# COMPACT_ATOMS: atom_id res chain seq x y z
N MET A 1 -4.00 -11.26 40.33
CA MET A 1 -3.25 -10.62 39.23
C MET A 1 -3.04 -11.64 38.14
N GLY A 2 -3.44 -11.35 36.91
CA GLY A 2 -3.35 -12.29 35.79
C GLY A 2 -3.05 -11.57 34.47
N ASP A 3 -2.03 -12.09 33.79
CA ASP A 3 -1.73 -12.04 32.35
C ASP A 3 -2.45 -10.99 31.47
N LYS A 4 -1.79 -9.84 31.26
CA LYS A 4 -2.07 -8.87 30.19
C LYS A 4 -0.75 -8.22 29.74
N GLY A 5 0.12 -9.00 29.10
CA GLY A 5 1.48 -8.56 28.74
C GLY A 5 1.93 -8.78 27.30
N LYS A 6 1.08 -9.33 26.42
CA LYS A 6 1.46 -9.67 25.02
C LYS A 6 0.26 -9.57 24.07
N ALA A 7 0.06 -8.41 23.44
CA ALA A 7 -0.69 -8.23 22.17
C ALA A 7 -0.84 -6.74 21.76
N VAL A 8 0.22 -5.92 21.77
CA VAL A 8 0.22 -4.58 21.11
C VAL A 8 1.61 -4.30 20.54
N ALA A 9 1.91 -4.89 19.38
CA ALA A 9 3.15 -4.66 18.63
C ALA A 9 2.95 -4.86 17.10
N VAL A 10 1.74 -4.61 16.62
CA VAL A 10 1.34 -4.67 15.21
C VAL A 10 0.47 -3.44 14.94
N MET A 11 1.11 -2.26 14.85
CA MET A 11 0.54 -0.98 14.42
C MET A 11 1.64 0.11 14.45
N ALA A 12 2.70 -0.14 13.69
CA ALA A 12 3.71 0.85 13.34
C ALA A 12 4.10 0.59 11.88
N GLY A 13 3.13 0.82 10.98
CA GLY A 13 3.37 0.79 9.54
C GLY A 13 4.44 1.82 9.22
N LEU A 14 5.61 1.33 8.79
CA LEU A 14 6.76 2.16 8.50
C LEU A 14 6.48 2.90 7.18
N VAL A 15 5.98 4.13 7.25
CA VAL A 15 5.74 4.94 6.06
C VAL A 15 7.08 5.46 5.54
N ALA A 16 7.68 4.73 4.61
CA ALA A 16 8.80 5.20 3.81
C ALA A 16 8.29 6.13 2.70
N VAL A 17 7.98 7.40 3.02
CA VAL A 17 7.86 8.42 1.96
C VAL A 17 9.25 8.94 1.63
N SER A 18 9.69 8.69 0.40
CA SER A 18 10.92 9.25 -0.15
C SER A 18 10.87 10.78 -0.25
N GLY A 19 11.96 11.45 0.10
CA GLY A 19 12.22 12.84 -0.27
C GLY A 19 11.53 13.96 0.55
N VAL A 20 11.99 14.18 1.79
CA VAL A 20 12.09 15.49 2.48
C VAL A 20 10.80 16.29 2.82
N VAL A 21 9.68 16.13 2.12
CA VAL A 21 8.47 16.97 2.34
C VAL A 21 7.55 16.46 3.47
N PHE A 22 7.61 15.16 3.80
CA PHE A 22 6.62 14.54 4.68
C PHE A 22 6.80 14.80 6.19
N ALA A 23 7.99 15.24 6.62
CA ALA A 23 8.27 15.53 8.04
C ALA A 23 7.42 16.67 8.61
N GLY A 24 6.99 17.63 7.78
CA GLY A 24 6.14 18.74 8.22
C GLY A 24 4.67 18.36 8.41
N VAL A 25 4.12 17.50 7.54
CA VAL A 25 2.68 17.20 7.50
C VAL A 25 2.28 16.22 8.59
N ILE A 26 3.02 15.11 8.77
CA ILE A 26 2.73 14.14 9.82
C ILE A 26 2.92 14.75 11.22
N LEU A 27 3.99 15.52 11.44
CA LEU A 27 4.22 16.17 12.74
C LEU A 27 3.16 17.25 13.02
N GLY A 28 2.69 17.94 11.98
CA GLY A 28 1.55 18.86 12.04
C GLY A 28 0.27 18.15 12.49
N ALA A 29 -0.10 17.04 11.83
CA ALA A 29 -1.30 16.27 12.18
C ALA A 29 -1.26 15.71 13.61
N ILE A 30 -0.13 15.14 14.04
CA ILE A 30 0.07 14.63 15.41
C ILE A 30 -0.04 15.77 16.44
N THR A 31 0.57 16.92 16.16
CA THR A 31 0.49 18.10 17.03
C THR A 31 -0.95 18.61 17.14
N MET A 32 -1.67 18.73 16.01
CA MET A 32 -3.05 19.19 15.97
C MET A 32 -3.99 18.25 16.72
N TRP A 33 -3.83 16.92 16.55
CA TRP A 33 -4.56 15.90 17.30
C TRP A 33 -4.32 16.02 18.82
N SER A 34 -3.07 16.16 19.23
CA SER A 34 -2.72 16.34 20.66
C SER A 34 -3.31 17.61 21.27
N HIS A 35 -3.40 18.70 20.50
CA HIS A 35 -3.93 19.98 20.96
C HIS A 35 -5.46 19.94 21.10
N ASN A 36 -6.16 19.39 20.11
CA ASN A 36 -7.62 19.21 20.16
C ASN A 36 -8.04 18.33 21.34
N ARG A 37 -7.29 17.25 21.60
CA ARG A 37 -7.53 16.36 22.74
C ARG A 37 -7.40 17.08 24.09
N GLN A 38 -6.37 17.90 24.27
CA GLN A 38 -6.19 18.67 25.52
C GLN A 38 -7.34 19.67 25.75
N ILE A 39 -7.88 20.27 24.69
CA ILE A 39 -9.02 21.18 24.77
C ILE A 39 -10.29 20.43 25.21
N GLN A 40 -10.54 19.22 24.71
CA GLN A 40 -11.68 18.40 25.15
C GLN A 40 -11.55 17.90 26.60
N GLU A 41 -10.35 17.48 27.03
CA GLU A 41 -10.11 17.02 28.41
C GLU A 41 -10.21 18.19 29.42
N ALA A 42 -9.83 19.41 29.03
CA ALA A 42 -9.98 20.61 29.87
C ALA A 42 -11.43 21.12 30.02
N GLY A 43 -12.35 20.71 29.14
CA GLY A 43 -13.76 21.13 29.15
C GLY A 43 -14.65 20.45 30.20
N LYS A 44 -14.16 19.39 30.87
CA LYS A 44 -14.92 18.63 31.86
C LYS A 44 -14.57 19.05 33.30
N GLN A 45 -15.26 20.05 33.82
CA GLN A 45 -15.32 20.25 35.28
C GLN A 45 -16.12 19.11 35.94
N PRO A 46 -15.71 18.61 37.13
CA PRO A 46 -16.43 17.56 37.84
C PRO A 46 -17.59 18.15 38.65
N ASP A 47 -18.82 17.74 38.32
CA ASP A 47 -20.00 18.06 39.13
C ASP A 47 -20.06 17.25 40.44
N ALA A 48 -20.75 17.82 41.42
CA ALA A 48 -20.57 17.51 42.84
C ALA A 48 -21.23 16.21 43.34
N VAL A 49 -20.69 15.70 44.45
CA VAL A 49 -21.21 14.58 45.23
C VAL A 49 -22.61 14.88 45.80
N VAL A 50 -23.55 13.96 45.60
CA VAL A 50 -24.75 13.82 46.44
C VAL A 50 -24.89 12.36 46.86
N THR A 51 -24.94 12.10 48.16
CA THR A 51 -25.13 10.78 48.77
C THR A 51 -26.54 10.67 49.37
N ALA A 52 -27.27 9.60 49.06
CA ALA A 52 -28.37 9.12 49.91
C ALA A 52 -28.58 7.59 49.78
N GLU A 53 -29.00 7.02 50.90
CA GLU A 53 -28.99 5.61 51.33
C GLU A 53 -29.89 4.62 50.56
N ALA A 54 -29.78 3.34 50.93
CA ALA A 54 -30.36 2.17 50.27
C ALA A 54 -31.79 1.83 50.69
N LEU A 55 -32.46 0.96 49.93
CA LEU A 55 -33.49 0.02 50.42
C LEU A 55 -33.66 -1.19 49.47
N ASP A 56 -34.15 -2.28 50.07
CA ASP A 56 -34.32 -3.64 49.52
C ASP A 56 -35.71 -3.84 48.86
N VAL A 57 -35.94 -5.07 48.36
CA VAL A 57 -37.18 -5.80 47.99
C VAL A 57 -37.20 -6.25 46.52
N GLY A 58 -37.45 -7.55 46.31
CA GLY A 58 -37.40 -8.25 45.00
C GLY A 58 -38.75 -8.58 44.38
N ASP A 59 -38.86 -9.79 43.78
CA ASP A 59 -39.97 -10.30 42.93
C ASP A 59 -39.96 -9.71 41.49
N GLY A 60 -39.98 -10.49 40.38
CA GLY A 60 -40.10 -11.95 40.28
C GLY A 60 -39.90 -12.52 38.86
N SER A 61 -40.27 -13.79 38.70
CA SER A 61 -39.91 -14.70 37.60
C SER A 61 -40.86 -14.64 36.38
N ILE A 62 -40.40 -15.13 35.20
CA ILE A 62 -40.92 -16.34 34.51
C ILE A 62 -40.35 -16.53 33.08
N GLU A 63 -39.72 -17.69 32.88
CA GLU A 63 -39.70 -18.63 31.72
C GLU A 63 -39.67 -18.17 30.24
N GLY A 64 -38.89 -18.92 29.43
CA GLY A 64 -38.83 -18.78 27.97
C GLY A 64 -37.88 -19.77 27.28
N ASN A 65 -38.01 -21.07 27.58
CA ASN A 65 -37.10 -22.13 27.13
C ASN A 65 -37.27 -22.54 25.64
N SER A 66 -36.16 -22.70 24.89
CA SER A 66 -35.89 -23.91 24.09
C SER A 66 -34.49 -23.90 23.44
N ALA A 67 -33.68 -24.89 23.76
CA ALA A 67 -32.47 -25.26 23.02
C ALA A 67 -32.74 -26.49 22.12
N VAL A 68 -32.03 -26.62 20.98
CA VAL A 68 -31.98 -27.86 20.18
C VAL A 68 -30.57 -28.13 19.66
N GLN A 69 -30.21 -29.42 19.63
CA GLN A 69 -28.94 -30.04 19.22
C GLN A 69 -29.28 -31.28 18.33
N THR A 70 -28.40 -31.92 17.55
CA THR A 70 -26.93 -31.83 17.41
C THR A 70 -26.50 -32.31 15.99
N GLU A 71 -25.22 -32.17 15.66
CA GLU A 71 -24.42 -33.14 14.85
C GLU A 71 -24.71 -33.44 13.37
N ASN A 72 -23.71 -33.10 12.54
CA ASN A 72 -22.96 -34.00 11.63
C ASN A 72 -23.62 -35.25 11.02
N LYS A 73 -23.60 -35.33 9.68
CA LYS A 73 -22.95 -36.46 8.98
C LYS A 73 -22.56 -36.16 7.52
N SER A 74 -21.47 -36.79 7.09
CA SER A 74 -20.91 -36.82 5.74
C SER A 74 -21.32 -38.07 4.97
N GLU A 75 -21.42 -38.02 3.64
CA GLU A 75 -20.98 -39.12 2.75
C GLU A 75 -20.82 -38.73 1.27
N LYS A 76 -20.19 -39.60 0.48
CA LYS A 76 -19.78 -39.42 -0.93
C LYS A 76 -20.81 -39.98 -1.91
N ASP A 77 -20.83 -39.42 -3.12
CA ASP A 77 -20.59 -40.07 -4.43
C ASP A 77 -20.83 -39.00 -5.52
N GLY A 78 -20.30 -39.02 -6.75
CA GLY A 78 -19.56 -40.05 -7.45
C GLY A 78 -20.05 -40.12 -8.91
N GLN A 79 -19.10 -40.21 -9.85
CA GLN A 79 -19.24 -40.70 -11.25
C GLN A 79 -19.11 -39.69 -12.41
N SER A 80 -18.64 -40.24 -13.54
CA SER A 80 -17.98 -39.59 -14.69
C SER A 80 -18.74 -39.86 -16.00
N ALA A 81 -18.56 -39.01 -17.02
CA ALA A 81 -18.61 -39.44 -18.41
C ALA A 81 -17.74 -38.54 -19.32
N ASP A 82 -17.00 -39.20 -20.22
CA ASP A 82 -16.08 -38.67 -21.23
C ASP A 82 -16.76 -38.57 -22.62
N THR A 83 -16.26 -37.72 -23.53
CA THR A 83 -15.91 -38.04 -24.94
C THR A 83 -15.76 -36.81 -25.85
N GLY A 84 -14.82 -36.88 -26.80
CA GLY A 84 -14.97 -36.22 -28.12
C GLY A 84 -13.83 -35.30 -28.56
N SER A 85 -12.86 -35.83 -29.31
CA SER A 85 -11.71 -35.09 -29.86
C SER A 85 -11.95 -34.51 -31.26
N SER A 86 -11.19 -33.47 -31.61
CA SER A 86 -10.85 -33.14 -33.02
C SER A 86 -9.54 -32.35 -33.08
N GLU A 87 -8.58 -32.85 -33.85
CA GLU A 87 -7.31 -32.17 -34.14
C GLU A 87 -7.48 -31.22 -35.33
N ASN A 88 -6.83 -30.04 -35.30
CA ASN A 88 -6.27 -29.48 -36.51
C ASN A 88 -5.03 -28.62 -36.21
N GLY A 89 -4.02 -28.72 -37.06
CA GLY A 89 -2.67 -28.25 -36.76
C GLY A 89 -2.46 -26.74 -36.92
N GLY A 90 -1.75 -26.16 -35.96
CA GLY A 90 -1.04 -24.89 -36.09
C GLY A 90 0.24 -24.95 -35.25
N GLU A 91 1.40 -24.70 -35.85
CA GLU A 91 2.69 -24.71 -35.15
C GLU A 91 2.84 -23.50 -34.22
N ASN A 92 2.13 -23.51 -33.10
CA ASN A 92 2.43 -22.61 -32.00
C ASN A 92 3.75 -23.04 -31.38
N LYS A 93 4.80 -22.24 -31.58
CA LYS A 93 5.93 -22.11 -30.64
C LYS A 93 5.47 -21.47 -29.32
N ALA A 94 4.40 -21.98 -28.73
CA ALA A 94 4.09 -21.82 -27.32
C ALA A 94 5.08 -22.70 -26.54
N GLY A 95 6.32 -22.24 -26.45
CA GLY A 95 7.30 -22.79 -25.53
C GLY A 95 6.81 -22.52 -24.12
N ASN A 96 6.04 -23.47 -23.57
CA ASN A 96 5.46 -23.38 -22.24
C ASN A 96 6.59 -23.37 -21.19
N LYS A 97 7.17 -22.21 -20.94
CA LYS A 97 8.14 -21.95 -19.87
C LYS A 97 7.40 -21.82 -18.52
N SER A 98 6.63 -22.85 -18.19
CA SER A 98 6.01 -23.06 -16.88
C SER A 98 7.08 -23.55 -15.89
N GLY A 99 8.10 -22.72 -15.70
CA GLY A 99 9.06 -22.82 -14.59
C GLY A 99 8.77 -21.72 -13.57
N PRO A 100 9.14 -21.91 -12.29
CA PRO A 100 9.04 -20.83 -11.30
C PRO A 100 9.88 -19.63 -11.73
N VAL A 101 9.41 -18.43 -11.36
CA VAL A 101 10.13 -17.18 -11.62
C VAL A 101 11.48 -17.22 -10.89
N SER A 102 12.54 -16.79 -11.58
CA SER A 102 13.91 -16.81 -11.06
C SER A 102 14.72 -15.64 -11.61
N ILE A 103 15.85 -15.34 -10.95
CA ILE A 103 16.89 -14.45 -11.46
C ILE A 103 18.24 -15.15 -11.34
N GLU A 104 19.21 -14.74 -12.15
CA GLU A 104 20.62 -15.05 -11.93
C GLU A 104 21.25 -14.00 -10.99
N PRO A 105 22.23 -14.37 -10.15
CA PRO A 105 22.95 -13.43 -9.31
C PRO A 105 23.62 -12.32 -10.12
N GLN A 106 23.44 -11.06 -9.71
CA GLN A 106 23.98 -9.91 -10.43
C GLN A 106 24.29 -8.74 -9.49
N LEU A 107 25.38 -8.03 -9.78
CA LEU A 107 25.73 -6.79 -9.10
C LEU A 107 24.70 -5.71 -9.46
N LEU A 108 24.06 -5.13 -8.45
CA LEU A 108 23.09 -4.03 -8.59
C LEU A 108 23.76 -2.67 -8.43
N LEU A 109 24.63 -2.56 -7.42
CA LEU A 109 25.28 -1.32 -7.05
C LEU A 109 26.66 -1.61 -6.46
N ASP A 110 27.64 -0.75 -6.76
CA ASP A 110 28.92 -0.68 -6.06
C ASP A 110 29.34 0.79 -6.01
N GLN A 111 28.96 1.50 -4.95
CA GLN A 111 29.13 2.95 -4.80
C GLN A 111 29.34 3.33 -3.33
N SER A 112 30.12 4.38 -3.08
CA SER A 112 30.36 4.93 -1.72
C SER A 112 30.85 3.91 -0.67
N GLY A 113 31.49 2.82 -1.10
CA GLY A 113 31.92 1.73 -0.22
C GLY A 113 30.80 0.76 0.19
N VAL A 114 29.65 0.81 -0.46
CA VAL A 114 28.53 -0.11 -0.29
C VAL A 114 28.30 -0.88 -1.59
N THR A 115 28.30 -2.20 -1.49
CA THR A 115 28.07 -3.11 -2.61
C THR A 115 26.75 -3.86 -2.40
N ILE A 116 25.87 -3.86 -3.39
CA ILE A 116 24.58 -4.55 -3.37
C ILE A 116 24.51 -5.55 -4.53
N THR A 117 24.26 -6.82 -4.23
CA THR A 117 24.16 -7.91 -5.21
C THR A 117 22.82 -8.63 -5.06
N ALA A 118 22.02 -8.70 -6.12
CA ALA A 118 20.86 -9.59 -6.14
C ALA A 118 21.34 -11.04 -6.22
N GLN A 119 20.74 -11.93 -5.44
CA GLN A 119 21.12 -13.34 -5.36
C GLN A 119 20.09 -14.26 -6.01
N LYS A 120 18.81 -14.11 -5.65
CA LYS A 120 17.73 -14.98 -6.12
C LYS A 120 16.35 -14.34 -5.95
N TYR A 121 15.41 -14.83 -6.75
CA TYR A 121 13.98 -14.64 -6.50
C TYR A 121 13.56 -15.51 -5.31
N VAL A 122 12.64 -15.01 -4.49
CA VAL A 122 12.05 -15.76 -3.39
C VAL A 122 10.54 -15.53 -3.38
N THR A 123 9.81 -16.57 -3.01
CA THR A 123 8.39 -16.54 -2.69
C THR A 123 8.26 -17.04 -1.26
N ASP A 124 7.66 -16.24 -0.39
CA ASP A 124 7.42 -16.54 1.03
C ASP A 124 5.91 -16.61 1.28
N ASP A 125 5.46 -17.61 2.05
CA ASP A 125 4.02 -17.85 2.29
C ASP A 125 3.31 -16.69 3.03
N PHE A 126 4.07 -15.82 3.72
CA PHE A 126 3.53 -14.70 4.48
C PHE A 126 3.81 -13.34 3.82
N TRP A 127 5.04 -13.14 3.32
CA TRP A 127 5.45 -11.86 2.71
C TRP A 127 5.22 -11.77 1.20
N GLY A 128 4.96 -12.91 0.54
CA GLY A 128 4.81 -12.99 -0.91
C GLY A 128 6.15 -13.00 -1.64
N ASP A 129 6.15 -12.46 -2.86
CA ASP A 129 7.31 -12.45 -3.74
C ASP A 129 8.33 -11.37 -3.38
N GLY A 130 9.60 -11.60 -3.72
CA GLY A 130 10.67 -10.64 -3.52
C GLY A 130 12.02 -11.07 -4.10
N ILE A 131 13.02 -10.20 -3.95
CA ILE A 131 14.40 -10.47 -4.34
C ILE A 131 15.29 -10.48 -3.10
N GLN A 132 15.98 -11.60 -2.88
CA GLN A 132 17.04 -11.66 -1.88
C GLN A 132 18.28 -10.94 -2.40
N ILE A 133 18.79 -10.00 -1.62
CA ILE A 133 20.01 -9.24 -1.89
C ILE A 133 21.08 -9.51 -0.82
N LEU A 134 22.34 -9.39 -1.21
CA LEU A 134 23.49 -9.26 -0.32
C LEU A 134 23.90 -7.79 -0.30
N ILE A 135 23.99 -7.19 0.88
CA ILE A 135 24.55 -5.86 1.09
C ILE A 135 25.89 -6.04 1.80
N GLU A 136 26.95 -5.43 1.28
CA GLU A 136 28.27 -5.39 1.91
C GLU A 136 28.66 -3.93 2.19
N ASN A 137 28.97 -3.61 3.44
CA ASN A 137 29.36 -2.25 3.84
C ASN A 137 30.85 -2.20 4.22
N HIS A 138 31.59 -1.36 3.48
CA HIS A 138 32.99 -1.02 3.67
C HIS A 138 33.21 0.51 3.59
N SER A 139 32.18 1.30 3.90
CA SER A 139 32.16 2.77 3.78
C SER A 139 32.87 3.51 4.94
N GLY A 140 33.27 2.80 6.00
CA GLY A 140 33.86 3.41 7.21
C GLY A 140 32.84 3.96 8.21
N ARG A 141 31.54 3.66 8.03
CA ARG A 141 30.41 4.13 8.86
C ARG A 141 29.26 3.12 8.83
N ASN A 142 28.30 3.25 9.73
CA ASN A 142 27.03 2.51 9.64
C ASN A 142 26.18 3.11 8.51
N VAL A 143 25.63 2.27 7.64
CA VAL A 143 24.75 2.72 6.56
C VAL A 143 23.40 2.03 6.66
N THR A 144 22.34 2.74 6.30
CA THR A 144 21.04 2.15 6.06
C THR A 144 20.77 2.20 4.56
N VAL A 145 20.34 1.06 4.00
CA VAL A 145 19.93 0.93 2.61
C VAL A 145 18.42 0.75 2.57
N GLY A 146 17.74 1.63 1.84
CA GLY A 146 16.33 1.49 1.49
C GLY A 146 16.11 1.77 0.01
N CYS A 147 14.87 2.07 -0.39
CA CYS A 147 14.55 2.52 -1.74
C CYS A 147 13.99 3.96 -1.74
N THR A 148 14.16 4.67 -2.86
CA THR A 148 13.37 5.89 -3.16
C THR A 148 12.19 5.60 -4.08
N ALA A 149 12.29 4.53 -4.86
CA ALA A 149 11.23 3.95 -5.68
C ALA A 149 11.51 2.45 -5.95
N LEU A 150 10.43 1.67 -5.92
CA LEU A 150 10.40 0.27 -6.32
C LEU A 150 9.33 0.11 -7.40
N ILE A 151 9.67 -0.58 -8.49
CA ILE A 151 8.79 -0.74 -9.65
C ILE A 151 8.78 -2.21 -10.08
N VAL A 152 7.60 -2.76 -10.31
CA VAL A 152 7.37 -4.13 -10.78
C VAL A 152 6.51 -4.07 -12.04
N ASN A 153 6.97 -4.65 -13.14
CA ASN A 153 6.29 -4.63 -14.45
C ASN A 153 5.72 -3.25 -14.86
N ASP A 154 6.52 -2.19 -14.69
CA ASP A 154 6.17 -0.78 -14.95
C ASP A 154 5.16 -0.12 -14.00
N TYR A 155 4.69 -0.82 -12.96
CA TYR A 155 3.96 -0.24 -11.83
C TYR A 155 4.90 0.14 -10.69
N MET A 156 4.79 1.36 -10.18
CA MET A 156 5.31 1.75 -8.86
C MET A 156 4.62 0.88 -7.80
N ILE A 157 5.40 0.34 -6.87
CA ILE A 157 4.96 -0.47 -5.73
C ILE A 157 5.56 0.17 -4.47
N SER A 158 4.78 0.31 -3.41
CA SER A 158 5.26 0.84 -2.13
C SER A 158 6.29 -0.10 -1.53
N ASP A 159 7.47 0.41 -1.17
CA ASP A 159 8.48 -0.37 -0.48
C ASP A 159 8.42 -0.18 1.04
N LEU A 160 8.67 -1.27 1.76
CA LEU A 160 8.87 -1.27 3.22
C LEU A 160 10.31 -1.66 3.56
N PHE A 161 11.25 -1.43 2.64
CA PHE A 161 12.60 -1.96 2.72
C PHE A 161 13.56 -0.93 3.31
N ALA A 162 14.04 -1.18 4.52
CA ALA A 162 15.14 -0.42 5.12
C ALA A 162 16.00 -1.34 6.01
N VAL A 163 17.29 -1.45 5.70
CA VAL A 163 18.22 -2.35 6.40
C VAL A 163 19.50 -1.62 6.80
N THR A 164 19.81 -1.61 8.09
CA THR A 164 21.05 -1.05 8.64
C THR A 164 22.17 -2.09 8.64
N VAL A 165 23.29 -1.77 7.99
CA VAL A 165 24.50 -2.59 7.90
C VAL A 165 25.67 -1.82 8.53
N ALA A 166 26.22 -2.35 9.62
CA ALA A 166 27.37 -1.73 10.29
C ALA A 166 28.66 -1.83 9.43
N ASP A 167 29.64 -0.95 9.70
CA ASP A 167 30.89 -0.93 8.94
C ASP A 167 31.66 -2.27 9.02
N GLY A 168 32.21 -2.69 7.88
CA GLY A 168 32.89 -3.97 7.70
C GLY A 168 31.97 -5.19 7.86
N LYS A 169 30.65 -5.04 7.76
CA LYS A 169 29.66 -6.13 7.85
C LYS A 169 28.95 -6.38 6.52
N LYS A 170 28.24 -7.49 6.49
CA LYS A 170 27.33 -7.86 5.42
C LYS A 170 25.96 -8.16 6.01
N ASP A 171 24.90 -7.88 5.26
CA ASP A 171 23.55 -8.31 5.55
C ASP A 171 22.95 -9.05 4.35
N GLN A 172 22.08 -10.02 4.61
CA GLN A 172 21.32 -10.72 3.59
C GLN A 172 19.83 -10.61 3.90
N SER A 173 19.18 -9.69 3.20
CA SER A 173 17.76 -9.37 3.34
C SER A 173 17.00 -9.55 2.02
N THR A 174 15.67 -9.48 2.10
CA THR A 174 14.79 -9.55 0.94
C THR A 174 14.08 -8.21 0.74
N VAL A 175 14.11 -7.70 -0.49
CA VAL A 175 13.19 -6.65 -0.94
C VAL A 175 11.90 -7.35 -1.37
N TYR A 176 10.86 -7.30 -0.53
CA TYR A 176 9.55 -7.88 -0.83
C TYR A 176 8.69 -6.93 -1.66
N PHE A 177 7.79 -7.51 -2.45
CA PHE A 177 6.80 -6.81 -3.25
C PHE A 177 5.44 -6.93 -2.58
N LEU A 178 4.73 -5.82 -2.38
CA LEU A 178 3.43 -5.85 -1.70
C LEU A 178 2.39 -6.60 -2.54
N SER A 179 2.08 -7.83 -2.12
CA SER A 179 1.17 -8.74 -2.83
C SER A 179 -0.23 -8.15 -3.06
N GLY A 180 -0.67 -7.24 -2.18
CA GLY A 180 -1.93 -6.50 -2.35
C GLY A 180 -1.89 -5.56 -3.57
N GLU A 181 -0.82 -4.78 -3.70
CA GLU A 181 -0.62 -3.85 -4.83
C GLU A 181 -0.35 -4.59 -6.14
N LEU A 182 0.43 -5.69 -6.11
CA LEU A 182 0.61 -6.56 -7.29
C LEU A 182 -0.74 -7.09 -7.80
N LYS A 183 -1.57 -7.61 -6.90
CA LYS A 183 -2.91 -8.09 -7.23
C LYS A 183 -3.80 -6.95 -7.77
N ALA A 184 -3.75 -5.77 -7.16
CA ALA A 184 -4.51 -4.61 -7.62
C ALA A 184 -4.04 -4.11 -9.00
N ALA A 185 -2.75 -4.21 -9.30
CA ALA A 185 -2.15 -3.93 -10.61
C ALA A 185 -2.46 -5.03 -11.66
N GLY A 186 -2.92 -6.21 -11.25
CA GLY A 186 -3.14 -7.36 -12.13
C GLY A 186 -1.86 -8.09 -12.51
N ILE A 187 -0.85 -8.07 -11.64
CA ILE A 187 0.45 -8.72 -11.85
C ILE A 187 0.48 -10.06 -11.11
N GLU A 188 0.61 -11.15 -11.87
CA GLU A 188 0.92 -12.50 -11.38
C GLU A 188 2.34 -12.94 -11.82
N MET A 189 2.74 -12.56 -13.04
CA MET A 189 4.00 -12.93 -13.68
C MET A 189 5.00 -11.77 -13.65
N ILE A 190 5.79 -11.70 -12.57
CA ILE A 190 6.85 -10.69 -12.39
C ILE A 190 8.01 -10.95 -13.35
N GLY A 191 8.15 -10.08 -14.35
CA GLY A 191 9.22 -10.15 -15.37
C GLY A 191 10.32 -9.13 -15.20
N LYS A 192 9.96 -7.90 -14.80
CA LYS A 192 10.87 -6.76 -14.69
C LYS A 192 10.71 -6.11 -13.32
N ILE A 193 11.83 -5.93 -12.64
CA ILE A 193 11.91 -5.17 -11.39
C ILE A 193 12.88 -4.02 -11.61
N GLU A 194 12.52 -2.81 -11.21
CA GLU A 194 13.36 -1.62 -11.26
C GLU A 194 13.44 -1.03 -9.85
N ILE A 195 14.65 -0.73 -9.38
CA ILE A 195 14.91 -0.26 -8.01
C ILE A 195 15.78 0.99 -8.07
N TYR A 196 15.40 2.00 -7.30
CA TYR A 196 16.23 3.17 -7.00
C TYR A 196 16.61 3.08 -5.53
N PHE A 197 17.89 2.80 -5.24
CA PHE A 197 18.37 2.64 -3.87
C PHE A 197 18.62 3.99 -3.20
N HIS A 198 18.23 4.10 -1.94
CA HIS A 198 18.59 5.19 -1.04
C HIS A 198 19.62 4.67 -0.03
N ILE A 199 20.81 5.26 0.02
CA ILE A 199 21.83 4.95 1.03
C ILE A 199 22.06 6.19 1.88
N TYR A 200 21.90 6.04 3.18
CA TYR A 200 22.09 7.12 4.15
C TYR A 200 22.85 6.65 5.38
N ASP A 201 23.46 7.62 6.09
CA ASP A 201 24.18 7.38 7.33
C ASP A 201 23.20 6.99 8.44
N SER A 202 23.38 5.84 9.08
CA SER A 202 22.41 5.33 10.07
C SER A 202 22.33 6.15 11.35
N ASP A 203 23.36 6.94 11.64
CA ASP A 203 23.49 7.69 12.89
C ASP A 203 23.04 9.17 12.70
N SER A 204 23.39 9.79 11.56
CA SER A 204 23.02 11.19 11.25
C SER A 204 21.80 11.37 10.34
N TRP A 205 21.38 10.32 9.62
CA TRP A 205 20.35 10.37 8.58
C TRP A 205 20.74 11.22 7.34
N ASP A 206 22.02 11.59 7.21
CA ASP A 206 22.52 12.28 6.03
C ASP A 206 22.52 11.34 4.82
N ASN A 207 22.01 11.83 3.69
CA ASN A 207 22.08 11.12 2.41
C ASN A 207 23.54 10.89 2.00
N ILE A 208 23.91 9.64 1.70
CA ILE A 208 25.22 9.24 1.18
C ILE A 208 25.15 9.09 -0.35
N TYR A 209 24.11 8.43 -0.86
CA TYR A 209 23.95 8.15 -2.28
C TYR A 209 22.52 7.73 -2.63
N ASP A 210 21.93 8.41 -3.62
CA ASP A 210 20.75 7.94 -4.35
C ASP A 210 21.20 7.31 -5.66
N SER A 211 20.71 6.09 -5.97
CA SER A 211 21.03 5.45 -7.23
C SER A 211 20.16 5.92 -8.39
N GLU A 212 20.75 5.92 -9.58
CA GLU A 212 19.99 5.78 -10.82
C GLU A 212 19.20 4.45 -10.83
N CYS A 213 18.28 4.31 -11.78
CA CYS A 213 17.48 3.09 -11.94
C CYS A 213 18.36 1.84 -12.14
N VAL A 214 18.26 0.87 -11.24
CA VAL A 214 18.81 -0.47 -11.43
C VAL A 214 17.71 -1.41 -11.91
N THR A 215 17.92 -2.12 -13.03
CA THR A 215 16.92 -3.06 -13.59
C THR A 215 17.35 -4.51 -13.39
N ILE A 216 16.46 -5.31 -12.79
CA ILE A 216 16.55 -6.77 -12.70
C ILE A 216 15.54 -7.37 -13.68
N LYS A 217 15.99 -8.32 -14.50
CA LYS A 217 15.12 -9.12 -15.37
C LYS A 217 15.02 -10.54 -14.81
N THR A 218 13.79 -11.03 -14.65
CA THR A 218 13.54 -12.42 -14.26
C THR A 218 13.51 -13.34 -15.48
N SER A 219 13.46 -14.65 -15.23
CA SER A 219 13.18 -15.67 -16.26
C SER A 219 11.86 -15.46 -17.00
N ALA A 220 10.93 -14.67 -16.44
CA ALA A 220 9.62 -14.34 -17.01
C ALA A 220 9.56 -13.03 -17.80
N TYR A 221 10.67 -12.30 -17.97
CA TYR A 221 10.70 -10.98 -18.64
C TYR A 221 10.01 -10.94 -20.02
N ASP A 222 10.20 -11.98 -20.85
CA ASP A 222 9.64 -12.04 -22.21
C ASP A 222 8.11 -12.31 -22.24
N TYR A 223 7.51 -12.70 -21.11
CA TYR A 223 6.11 -13.10 -20.97
C TYR A 223 5.47 -12.54 -19.69
N MET A 224 5.94 -11.36 -19.27
CA MET A 224 5.48 -10.66 -18.08
C MET A 224 4.11 -10.01 -18.29
N ASP A 225 3.34 -9.87 -17.21
CA ASP A 225 2.09 -9.11 -17.26
C ASP A 225 2.38 -7.64 -17.56
N SER A 226 1.77 -7.15 -18.63
CA SER A 226 1.97 -5.79 -19.16
C SER A 226 0.67 -5.13 -19.62
N THR A 227 -0.45 -5.85 -19.54
CA THR A 227 -1.79 -5.32 -19.79
C THR A 227 -2.21 -4.48 -18.58
N PRO A 228 -2.57 -3.19 -18.74
CA PRO A 228 -3.02 -2.39 -17.62
C PRO A 228 -4.30 -2.93 -16.98
N ASN A 229 -4.35 -3.00 -15.64
CA ASN A 229 -5.61 -3.14 -14.91
C ASN A 229 -6.29 -1.75 -14.75
N ASP A 230 -6.77 -1.19 -15.86
CA ASP A 230 -7.26 0.20 -15.96
C ASP A 230 -8.78 0.32 -16.10
N MET A 231 -9.53 -0.75 -15.80
CA MET A 231 -11.00 -0.72 -15.78
C MET A 231 -11.51 0.21 -14.68
N GLY A 232 -12.40 1.15 -15.04
CA GLY A 232 -13.05 2.11 -14.14
C GLY A 232 -13.61 3.35 -14.86
N GLN A 233 -13.94 4.39 -14.09
CA GLN A 233 -14.37 5.72 -14.56
C GLN A 233 -13.15 6.58 -14.90
N GLU A 234 -13.04 7.07 -16.15
CA GLU A 234 -11.98 8.03 -16.51
C GLU A 234 -12.21 9.37 -15.79
N LEU A 235 -11.26 9.78 -14.96
CA LEU A 235 -11.31 11.01 -14.15
C LEU A 235 -10.50 12.14 -14.79
N TYR A 236 -9.40 11.77 -15.45
CA TYR A 236 -8.52 12.71 -16.16
C TYR A 236 -7.77 11.98 -17.28
N ASN A 237 -7.63 12.60 -18.45
CA ASN A 237 -6.85 12.08 -19.57
C ASN A 237 -6.37 13.22 -20.48
N ALA A 238 -5.22 13.81 -20.16
CA ALA A 238 -4.58 14.87 -20.96
C ALA A 238 -3.09 15.00 -20.65
N GLY A 239 -2.33 15.61 -21.58
CA GLY A 239 -0.90 15.89 -21.37
C GLY A 239 0.00 14.66 -21.20
N GLY A 240 -0.47 13.48 -21.60
CA GLY A 240 0.20 12.20 -21.35
C GLY A 240 -0.03 11.63 -19.96
N ILE A 241 -0.93 12.21 -19.15
CA ILE A 241 -1.31 11.71 -17.83
C ILE A 241 -2.76 11.20 -17.91
N ARG A 242 -3.00 9.99 -17.39
CA ARG A 242 -4.33 9.38 -17.34
C ARG A 242 -4.61 8.86 -15.93
N ILE A 243 -5.79 9.14 -15.41
CA ILE A 243 -6.25 8.72 -14.09
C ILE A 243 -7.66 8.13 -14.22
N VAL A 244 -7.84 6.93 -13.68
CA VAL A 244 -9.10 6.17 -13.70
C VAL A 244 -9.47 5.78 -12.26
N GLY A 245 -10.67 6.13 -11.81
CA GLY A 245 -11.23 5.65 -10.55
C GLY A 245 -11.80 4.24 -10.75
N LYS A 246 -11.28 3.26 -10.01
CA LYS A 246 -11.58 1.84 -10.19
C LYS A 246 -12.80 1.41 -9.37
N GLU A 247 -12.62 1.30 -8.07
CA GLU A 247 -13.62 0.85 -7.10
C GLU A 247 -13.50 1.67 -5.81
N VAL A 248 -14.55 1.64 -5.00
CA VAL A 248 -14.56 2.25 -3.67
C VAL A 248 -14.68 1.12 -2.65
N ASP A 249 -13.61 0.85 -1.91
CA ASP A 249 -13.61 -0.10 -0.81
C ASP A 249 -13.96 0.62 0.48
N GLU A 250 -15.23 0.52 0.91
CA GLU A 250 -15.72 1.07 2.18
C GLU A 250 -15.13 0.37 3.42
N ASN A 251 -14.37 -0.73 3.25
CA ASN A 251 -13.84 -1.57 4.33
C ASN A 251 -12.30 -1.64 4.34
N SER A 252 -11.62 -0.71 3.69
CA SER A 252 -10.16 -0.59 3.73
C SER A 252 -9.65 -0.33 5.15
N PHE A 253 -8.38 -0.63 5.40
CA PHE A 253 -7.80 -0.68 6.75
C PHE A 253 -7.95 0.61 7.57
N TRP A 254 -7.96 1.76 6.90
CA TRP A 254 -8.10 3.08 7.54
C TRP A 254 -9.52 3.69 7.41
N GLY A 255 -10.41 3.07 6.64
CA GLY A 255 -11.75 3.57 6.32
C GLY A 255 -12.13 3.30 4.87
N THR A 256 -12.74 4.27 4.20
CA THR A 256 -13.09 4.14 2.78
C THR A 256 -11.89 4.50 1.89
N ALA A 257 -11.58 3.66 0.92
CA ALA A 257 -10.51 3.88 -0.06
C ALA A 257 -11.10 3.98 -1.48
N VAL A 258 -10.80 5.07 -2.18
CA VAL A 258 -11.11 5.21 -3.62
C VAL A 258 -9.89 4.79 -4.42
N LEU A 259 -9.90 3.59 -5.01
CA LEU A 259 -8.75 3.09 -5.77
C LEU A 259 -8.63 3.82 -7.11
N LEU A 260 -7.42 4.28 -7.42
CA LEU A 260 -7.05 4.98 -8.63
C LEU A 260 -6.00 4.17 -9.41
N TYR A 261 -6.25 3.93 -10.70
CA TYR A 261 -5.17 3.64 -11.65
C TYR A 261 -4.63 4.96 -12.16
N ILE A 262 -3.32 5.18 -11.98
CA ILE A 262 -2.62 6.38 -12.47
C ILE A 262 -1.56 5.94 -13.48
N GLU A 263 -1.55 6.58 -14.65
CA GLU A 263 -0.56 6.35 -15.70
C GLU A 263 0.11 7.65 -16.11
N ASN A 264 1.43 7.66 -16.09
CA ASN A 264 2.23 8.82 -16.43
C ASN A 264 3.12 8.56 -17.65
N ASN A 265 2.67 9.01 -18.83
CA ASN A 265 3.44 9.06 -20.08
C ASN A 265 3.82 10.52 -20.46
N SER A 266 3.86 11.45 -19.49
CA SER A 266 4.03 12.89 -19.74
C SER A 266 5.48 13.37 -20.00
N GLY A 267 6.46 12.47 -19.86
CA GLY A 267 7.88 12.79 -20.02
C GLY A 267 8.55 13.41 -18.79
N ARG A 268 7.87 13.48 -17.64
CA ARG A 268 8.40 13.96 -16.35
C ARG A 268 7.80 13.15 -15.19
N ASN A 269 8.40 13.21 -14.00
CA ASN A 269 7.81 12.63 -12.80
C ASN A 269 6.66 13.52 -12.29
N ILE A 270 5.54 12.91 -11.89
CA ILE A 270 4.36 13.65 -11.41
C ILE A 270 3.99 13.22 -10.00
N GLY A 271 3.59 14.20 -9.19
CA GLY A 271 2.87 13.98 -7.95
C GLY A 271 1.37 14.14 -8.19
N VAL A 272 0.56 13.34 -7.50
CA VAL A 272 -0.89 13.45 -7.48
C VAL A 272 -1.36 13.53 -6.03
N SER A 273 -2.20 14.51 -5.73
CA SER A 273 -2.88 14.63 -4.43
C SER A 273 -4.34 15.05 -4.61
N CYS A 274 -5.13 14.85 -3.56
CA CYS A 274 -6.55 15.14 -3.54
C CYS A 274 -6.82 16.47 -2.81
N LYS A 275 -7.77 17.26 -3.31
CA LYS A 275 -8.24 18.53 -2.73
C LYS A 275 -9.77 18.57 -2.71
N ASP A 276 -10.30 19.42 -1.84
CA ASP A 276 -11.73 19.76 -1.78
C ASP A 276 -12.64 18.53 -1.69
N LEU A 277 -12.20 17.48 -0.97
CA LEU A 277 -12.97 16.24 -0.85
C LEU A 277 -14.16 16.42 0.09
N SER A 278 -15.32 15.93 -0.34
CA SER A 278 -16.48 15.74 0.52
C SER A 278 -17.16 14.39 0.26
N VAL A 279 -17.80 13.87 1.30
CA VAL A 279 -18.61 12.64 1.27
C VAL A 279 -20.02 13.00 1.68
N ASN A 280 -21.02 12.70 0.84
CA ASN A 280 -22.42 13.05 1.09
C ASN A 280 -22.61 14.53 1.49
N ASP A 281 -21.86 15.43 0.83
CA ASP A 281 -21.77 16.88 1.08
C ASP A 281 -21.05 17.32 2.37
N TYR A 282 -20.49 16.40 3.17
CA TYR A 282 -19.63 16.71 4.32
C TYR A 282 -18.15 16.81 3.90
N MET A 283 -17.54 17.98 4.10
CA MET A 283 -16.10 18.19 3.82
C MET A 283 -15.22 17.34 4.74
N MET A 284 -14.20 16.69 4.17
CA MET A 284 -13.26 15.83 4.90
C MET A 284 -11.82 16.10 4.47
N THR A 285 -10.84 15.60 5.24
CA THR A 285 -9.42 15.69 4.85
C THR A 285 -9.00 14.39 4.17
N PRO A 286 -8.81 14.36 2.83
CA PRO A 286 -8.37 13.16 2.14
C PRO A 286 -6.87 12.92 2.38
N LEU A 287 -6.45 11.66 2.36
CA LEU A 287 -5.06 11.29 2.17
C LEU A 287 -4.88 10.69 0.78
N LEU A 288 -4.12 11.40 -0.08
CA LEU A 288 -3.55 10.88 -1.33
C LEU A 288 -2.19 11.54 -1.52
N ALA A 289 -1.14 10.73 -1.64
CA ALA A 289 0.25 11.18 -1.75
C ALA A 289 1.06 10.32 -2.73
N SER A 290 0.63 10.29 -4.00
CA SER A 290 1.28 9.49 -5.04
C SER A 290 2.42 10.23 -5.72
N THR A 291 3.50 9.52 -6.03
CA THR A 291 4.54 9.95 -6.99
C THR A 291 4.71 8.89 -8.07
N ILE A 292 4.47 9.25 -9.32
CA ILE A 292 4.53 8.33 -10.46
C ILE A 292 5.62 8.78 -11.41
N TYR A 293 6.62 7.92 -11.62
CA TYR A 293 7.75 8.22 -12.49
C TYR A 293 7.35 8.26 -13.97
N SER A 294 8.15 8.94 -14.80
CA SER A 294 7.85 9.04 -16.23
C SER A 294 7.91 7.66 -16.91
N GLY A 295 6.84 7.33 -17.65
CA GLY A 295 6.65 6.04 -18.29
C GLY A 295 6.25 4.91 -17.32
N ARG A 296 5.69 5.24 -16.15
CA ARG A 296 5.25 4.27 -15.14
C ARG A 296 3.77 4.44 -14.78
N LYS A 297 3.25 3.46 -14.05
CA LYS A 297 1.88 3.36 -13.55
C LYS A 297 1.89 3.25 -12.02
N SER A 298 0.76 3.44 -11.37
CA SER A 298 0.54 3.02 -9.98
C SER A 298 -0.92 2.58 -9.78
N ILE A 299 -1.16 1.84 -8.70
CA ILE A 299 -2.50 1.68 -8.11
C ILE A 299 -2.41 2.25 -6.70
N ASP A 300 -2.95 3.44 -6.50
CA ASP A 300 -2.96 4.15 -5.22
C ASP A 300 -4.41 4.44 -4.81
N ASP A 301 -4.68 4.77 -3.55
CA ASP A 301 -6.02 5.17 -3.10
C ASP A 301 -6.10 6.59 -2.53
N ILE A 302 -7.29 7.20 -2.67
CA ILE A 302 -7.69 8.30 -1.80
C ILE A 302 -8.30 7.67 -0.55
N THR A 303 -7.57 7.75 0.57
CA THR A 303 -8.07 7.29 1.86
C THR A 303 -8.96 8.35 2.51
N ILE A 304 -10.11 7.92 2.99
CA ILE A 304 -11.07 8.68 3.79
C ILE A 304 -11.20 7.95 5.14
N PHE A 305 -10.77 8.59 6.23
CA PHE A 305 -10.67 7.92 7.52
C PHE A 305 -12.03 7.57 8.13
N SER A 306 -12.15 6.38 8.75
CA SER A 306 -13.35 5.99 9.50
C SER A 306 -13.72 7.00 10.58
N SER A 307 -12.72 7.64 11.22
CA SER A 307 -12.97 8.69 12.23
C SER A 307 -13.78 9.86 11.68
N ASP A 308 -13.49 10.27 10.44
CA ASP A 308 -14.11 11.44 9.82
C ASP A 308 -15.53 11.08 9.35
N LEU A 309 -15.74 9.85 8.88
CA LEU A 309 -17.07 9.30 8.58
C LEU A 309 -17.93 9.19 9.85
N GLU A 310 -17.37 8.65 10.94
CA GLU A 310 -18.04 8.51 12.24
C GLU A 310 -18.38 9.87 12.87
N GLU A 311 -17.46 10.84 12.87
CA GLU A 311 -17.69 12.18 13.44
C GLU A 311 -18.80 12.94 12.71
N ASN A 312 -18.92 12.74 11.39
CA ASN A 312 -19.99 13.32 10.57
C ASN A 312 -21.28 12.47 10.54
N GLY A 313 -21.31 11.32 11.22
CA GLY A 313 -22.48 10.43 11.30
C GLY A 313 -22.80 9.70 9.99
N ILE A 314 -21.83 9.56 9.08
CA ILE A 314 -21.99 8.90 7.79
C ILE A 314 -21.85 7.38 7.98
N THR A 315 -22.96 6.68 7.84
CA THR A 315 -23.04 5.21 7.93
C THR A 315 -23.07 4.51 6.57
N ARG A 316 -23.06 5.28 5.48
CA ARG A 316 -23.04 4.82 4.08
C ARG A 316 -22.45 5.91 3.21
N VAL A 317 -21.47 5.59 2.38
CA VAL A 317 -21.02 6.49 1.32
C VAL A 317 -22.01 6.40 0.16
N GLU A 318 -22.52 7.53 -0.35
CA GLU A 318 -23.42 7.57 -1.50
C GLU A 318 -22.79 8.27 -2.71
N TRP A 319 -22.07 9.37 -2.45
CA TRP A 319 -21.18 10.01 -3.42
C TRP A 319 -19.96 10.61 -2.72
N ILE A 320 -18.90 10.74 -3.51
CA ILE A 320 -17.65 11.40 -3.15
C ILE A 320 -17.39 12.47 -4.21
N ASP A 321 -17.29 13.72 -3.80
CA ASP A 321 -16.82 14.82 -4.65
C ASP A 321 -15.38 15.19 -4.27
N PHE A 322 -14.53 15.48 -5.25
CA PHE A 322 -13.15 15.93 -5.03
C PHE A 322 -12.56 16.62 -6.27
N SER A 323 -11.39 17.23 -6.13
CA SER A 323 -10.56 17.65 -7.26
C SER A 323 -9.15 17.05 -7.13
N LEU A 324 -8.55 16.66 -8.24
CA LEU A 324 -7.17 16.16 -8.27
C LEU A 324 -6.20 17.31 -8.55
N HIS A 325 -5.15 17.38 -7.76
CA HIS A 325 -4.01 18.26 -7.96
C HIS A 325 -2.83 17.45 -8.50
N ILE A 326 -2.44 17.73 -9.73
CA ILE A 326 -1.31 17.09 -10.39
C ILE A 326 -0.20 18.13 -10.52
N TYR A 327 0.99 17.76 -10.06
CA TYR A 327 2.16 18.63 -10.00
C TYR A 327 3.42 17.90 -10.46
N ASP A 328 4.48 18.65 -10.80
CA ASP A 328 5.79 18.10 -11.14
C ASP A 328 6.53 17.70 -9.85
N SER A 329 6.89 16.43 -9.68
CA SER A 329 7.45 15.92 -8.40
C SER A 329 8.78 16.57 -8.00
N ASN A 330 9.53 17.10 -8.97
CA ASN A 330 10.87 17.62 -8.74
C ASN A 330 10.84 19.12 -8.38
N THR A 331 9.87 19.85 -8.92
CA THR A 331 9.75 21.32 -8.77
C THR A 331 8.57 21.76 -7.93
N TYR A 332 7.63 20.86 -7.62
CA TYR A 332 6.35 21.13 -6.96
C TYR A 332 5.46 22.16 -7.71
N GLY A 333 5.76 22.41 -8.99
CA GLY A 333 4.96 23.28 -9.84
C GLY A 333 3.67 22.59 -10.28
N THR A 334 2.53 23.27 -10.11
CA THR A 334 1.23 22.79 -10.60
C THR A 334 1.27 22.50 -12.10
N ILE A 335 0.86 21.29 -12.48
CA ILE A 335 0.61 20.91 -13.88
C ILE A 335 -0.87 21.16 -14.20
N VAL A 336 -1.77 20.70 -13.33
CA VAL A 336 -3.21 20.92 -13.44
C VAL A 336 -3.89 20.75 -12.08
N ASP A 337 -4.90 21.58 -11.81
CA ASP A 337 -5.98 21.27 -10.87
C ASP A 337 -7.20 20.87 -11.72
N THR A 338 -7.81 19.72 -11.47
CA THR A 338 -8.97 19.27 -12.26
C THR A 338 -10.20 20.12 -11.96
N SER A 339 -11.20 20.06 -12.84
CA SER A 339 -12.57 20.40 -12.42
C SER A 339 -13.06 19.39 -11.35
N PRO A 340 -14.09 19.73 -10.56
CA PRO A 340 -14.67 18.79 -9.61
C PRO A 340 -15.11 17.49 -10.26
N ILE A 341 -14.72 16.39 -9.64
CA ILE A 341 -15.02 15.01 -10.01
C ILE A 341 -16.02 14.47 -8.99
N ARG A 342 -17.05 13.76 -9.46
CA ARG A 342 -17.95 12.97 -8.63
C ARG A 342 -17.81 11.48 -8.95
N ILE A 343 -17.70 10.67 -7.91
CA ILE A 343 -17.89 9.22 -7.95
C ILE A 343 -19.16 8.90 -7.17
N ASN A 344 -20.01 8.04 -7.72
CA ASN A 344 -21.19 7.50 -7.03
C ASN A 344 -20.90 6.04 -6.67
N THR A 345 -21.29 5.61 -5.48
CA THR A 345 -21.03 4.25 -4.95
C THR A 345 -22.23 3.29 -5.11
N GLN A 346 -23.24 3.68 -5.89
CA GLN A 346 -24.52 2.97 -6.06
C GLN A 346 -24.74 2.46 -7.49
#